data_AF-A0A6G4ZT89-F1
#
_entry.id   AF-A0A6G4ZT89-F1
#
_cell.length_a   1.000
_cell.length_b   1.000
_cell.length_c   1.000
_cell.angle_alpha   90.00
_cell.angle_beta   90.00
_cell.angle_gamma   90.00
#
_symmetry.space_group_name_H-M   'P 1'
#
loop_
_entity.id
_entity.type
_entity.pdbx_description
1 polymer ?
#
loop_
_entity_poly.entity_id
_entity_poly.type
_entity_poly.pdbx_seq_one_letter_code
_entity_poly.pdbx_strand_id
1 'polypeptide(L)' 'MAEALTNEALKGICDNNFELAHFAIELARYYIRSGRETHIKDIIRDIKKHPDPKYINELKEIDEIERRAQEHNAAAAANE' A
#
# COMPACT_ATOMS: atom_id res chain seq x y z
N MET A 1 -0.60 -23.93 -2.62
CA MET A 1 -1.48 -23.83 -3.80
C MET A 1 -1.54 -22.37 -4.19
N ALA A 2 -1.35 -22.01 -5.46
CA ALA A 2 -1.51 -20.63 -5.91
C ALA A 2 -3.02 -20.32 -5.91
N GLU A 3 -3.46 -19.48 -4.98
CA GLU A 3 -4.84 -19.01 -4.95
C GLU A 3 -5.09 -18.20 -6.23
N ALA A 4 -5.98 -18.68 -7.08
CA ALA A 4 -6.27 -18.02 -8.35
C ALA A 4 -6.95 -16.67 -8.06
N LEU A 5 -6.52 -15.61 -8.76
CA LEU A 5 -7.13 -14.28 -8.75
C LEU A 5 -8.49 -14.31 -9.47
N THR A 6 -9.46 -15.05 -8.93
CA THR A 6 -10.82 -15.12 -9.44
C THR A 6 -11.71 -14.08 -8.76
N ASN A 7 -12.74 -13.62 -9.47
CA ASN A 7 -13.77 -12.75 -8.88
C ASN A 7 -14.41 -13.38 -7.63
N GLU A 8 -14.47 -14.72 -7.55
CA GLU A 8 -15.00 -15.44 -6.40
C GLU A 8 -14.05 -15.41 -5.19
N ALA A 9 -12.73 -15.51 -5.41
CA ALA A 9 -11.73 -15.37 -4.35
C ALA A 9 -11.62 -13.93 -3.81
N LEU A 10 -12.22 -12.98 -4.52
CA LEU A 10 -12.26 -11.57 -4.18
C LEU A 10 -13.62 -11.13 -3.60
N LYS A 11 -14.67 -11.95 -3.78
CA LYS A 11 -15.99 -11.75 -3.15
C LYS A 11 -15.85 -11.91 -1.63
N GLY A 12 -16.20 -10.86 -0.89
CA GLY A 12 -16.16 -10.83 0.58
C GLY A 12 -15.03 -9.99 1.17
N ILE A 13 -14.14 -9.43 0.35
CA ILE A 13 -13.11 -8.46 0.80
C ILE A 13 -13.61 -7.03 0.65
N CYS A 14 -14.30 -6.74 -0.47
CA CYS A 14 -14.99 -5.49 -0.70
C CYS A 14 -16.45 -5.78 -1.08
N ASP A 15 -17.35 -4.86 -0.78
CA ASP A 15 -18.79 -5.02 -1.04
C ASP A 15 -19.09 -5.11 -2.55
N ASN A 16 -18.23 -4.50 -3.38
CA ASN A 16 -18.29 -4.65 -4.82
C ASN A 16 -16.90 -4.64 -5.50
N ASN A 17 -16.86 -5.17 -6.73
CA ASN A 17 -15.63 -5.26 -7.52
C ASN A 17 -15.05 -3.89 -7.93
N PHE A 18 -15.87 -2.83 -7.99
CA PHE A 18 -15.40 -1.49 -8.33
C PHE A 18 -14.62 -0.86 -7.17
N GLU A 19 -15.04 -1.08 -5.93
CA GLU A 19 -14.32 -0.67 -4.72
C GLU A 19 -12.97 -1.37 -4.63
N LEU A 20 -12.95 -2.68 -4.89
CA LEU A 20 -11.70 -3.43 -4.94
C LEU A 20 -10.76 -2.89 -6.03
N ALA A 21 -11.28 -2.64 -7.24
CA ALA A 21 -10.49 -2.08 -8.32
C ALA A 21 -9.97 -0.67 -7.96
N HIS A 22 -10.83 0.18 -7.39
CA HIS A 22 -10.45 1.52 -6.94
C HIS A 22 -9.35 1.45 -5.86
N PHE A 23 -9.51 0.58 -4.87
CA PHE A 23 -8.53 0.41 -3.81
C PHE A 23 -7.19 -0.12 -4.36
N ALA A 24 -7.22 -1.10 -5.26
CA ALA A 24 -6.02 -1.62 -5.92
C ALA A 24 -5.30 -0.54 -6.74
N ILE A 25 -6.04 0.32 -7.44
CA ILE A 25 -5.48 1.43 -8.21
C ILE A 25 -4.80 2.45 -7.28
N GLU A 26 -5.43 2.79 -6.15
CA GLU A 26 -4.85 3.75 -5.21
C GLU A 26 -3.60 3.20 -4.51
N LEU A 27 -3.58 1.92 -4.13
CA LEU A 27 -2.38 1.25 -3.63
C LEU A 27 -1.26 1.20 -4.67
N ALA A 28 -1.58 0.86 -5.93
CA ALA A 28 -0.61 0.86 -7.02
C ALA A 28 0.01 2.25 -7.19
N ARG A 29 -0.81 3.31 -7.20
CA ARG A 29 -0.36 4.71 -7.30
C ARG A 29 0.53 5.10 -6.15
N TYR A 30 0.18 4.70 -4.92
CA TYR A 30 1.00 4.93 -3.75
C TYR A 30 2.38 4.25 -3.90
N TYR A 31 2.41 2.95 -4.22
CA TYR A 31 3.67 2.23 -4.38
C TYR A 31 4.58 2.83 -5.46
N ILE A 32 4.02 3.20 -6.62
CA ILE A 32 4.76 3.89 -7.69
C ILE A 32 5.36 5.21 -7.18
N ARG A 33 4.59 6.03 -6.46
CA ARG A 33 5.08 7.32 -5.93
C ARG A 33 6.15 7.15 -4.85
N SER A 34 6.04 6.11 -4.03
CA SER A 34 7.05 5.76 -3.02
C SER A 34 8.32 5.14 -3.62
N GLY A 35 8.40 4.95 -4.94
CA GLY A 35 9.51 4.30 -5.62
C GLY A 35 9.60 2.79 -5.35
N ARG A 36 8.53 2.18 -4.82
CA ARG A 36 8.46 0.75 -4.52
C ARG A 36 7.90 0.02 -5.74
N GLU A 37 8.70 -0.87 -6.32
CA GLU A 37 8.20 -1.80 -7.34
C GLU A 37 7.26 -2.81 -6.68
N THR A 38 6.08 -3.01 -7.27
CA THR A 38 5.07 -3.93 -6.75
C THR A 38 4.41 -4.70 -7.88
N HIS A 39 3.99 -5.93 -7.59
CA HIS A 39 3.19 -6.73 -8.51
C HIS A 39 1.73 -6.75 -8.07
N ILE A 40 0.82 -6.97 -9.02
CA ILE A 40 -0.61 -7.04 -8.73
C ILE A 40 -0.97 -8.09 -7.68
N LYS A 41 -0.23 -9.21 -7.62
CA LYS A 41 -0.40 -10.26 -6.59
C LYS A 41 -0.13 -9.74 -5.18
N ASP A 42 0.80 -8.80 -5.03
CA ASP A 42 1.22 -8.25 -3.75
C ASP A 42 0.22 -7.17 -3.31
N ILE A 43 -0.25 -6.33 -4.24
CA ILE A 43 -1.35 -5.38 -3.99
C ILE A 43 -2.61 -6.11 -3.49
N ILE A 44 -3.01 -7.18 -4.16
CA ILE A 44 -4.20 -7.94 -3.76
C ILE A 44 -3.99 -8.64 -2.42
N ARG A 45 -2.76 -9.10 -2.12
CA ARG A 45 -2.42 -9.63 -0.80
C ARG A 45 -2.55 -8.58 0.30
N ASP A 46 -2.14 -7.34 0.02
CA ASP A 46 -2.25 -6.25 0.99
C ASP A 46 -3.71 -5.87 1.23
N ILE A 47 -4.53 -5.81 0.18
CA ILE A 47 -5.98 -5.57 0.32
C ILE A 47 -6.64 -6.70 1.12
N LYS A 48 -6.22 -7.96 0.92
CA LYS A 48 -6.71 -9.08 1.74
C LYS A 48 -6.36 -8.95 3.22
N LYS A 49 -5.16 -8.45 3.54
CA LYS A 49 -4.70 -8.24 4.92
C LYS A 49 -5.32 -6.99 5.56
N HIS A 50 -5.52 -5.95 4.76
CA HIS A 50 -6.01 -4.64 5.15
C HIS A 50 -7.17 -4.25 4.22
N PRO A 51 -8.38 -4.80 4.46
CA PRO A 51 -9.52 -4.55 3.58
C PRO A 51 -10.10 -3.14 3.71
N ASP A 52 -9.71 -2.39 4.74
CA ASP A 52 -10.13 -0.99 4.92
C ASP A 52 -9.33 -0.05 4.01
N PRO A 53 -9.97 0.70 3.09
CA PRO A 53 -9.30 1.68 2.24
C PRO A 53 -8.52 2.76 3.01
N LYS A 54 -8.82 2.99 4.29
CA LYS A 54 -8.04 3.90 5.16
C LYS A 54 -6.59 3.47 5.34
N TYR A 55 -6.26 2.21 5.10
CA TYR A 55 -4.89 1.68 5.14
C TYR A 55 -3.92 2.49 4.26
N ILE A 56 -4.36 3.04 3.13
CA ILE A 56 -3.50 3.90 2.29
C ILE A 56 -3.07 5.17 3.02
N ASN A 57 -3.93 5.72 3.88
CA ASN A 57 -3.59 6.93 4.65
C ASN A 57 -2.55 6.58 5.72
N GLU A 58 -2.70 5.44 6.39
CA GLU A 58 -1.71 4.93 7.35
C GLU A 58 -0.33 4.74 6.69
N LEU A 59 -0.30 4.16 5.48
CA LEU A 59 0.94 4.00 4.71
C LEU A 59 1.61 5.34 4.38
N LYS A 60 0.83 6.34 3.99
CA LYS A 60 1.34 7.70 3.73
C LYS A 60 1.89 8.37 4.99
N GLU A 61 1.22 8.18 6.12
CA GLU A 61 1.68 8.70 7.42
C GLU A 61 3.00 8.05 7.85
N ILE A 62 3.14 6.74 7.68
CA ILE A 62 4.37 6.00 7.97
C ILE A 62 5.52 6.55 7.12
N ASP A 63 5.34 6.68 5.81
CA ASP A 63 6.40 7.19 4.92
C ASP A 63 6.81 8.64 5.29
N GLU A 64 5.87 9.48 5.67
CA GLU A 64 6.16 10.86 6.10
C GLU A 64 6.95 10.88 7.42
N ILE A 65 6.64 9.98 8.35
CA ILE A 65 7.40 9.83 9.60
C ILE A 65 8.84 9.36 9.29
N GLU A 66 9.00 8.37 8.43
CA GLU A 66 10.32 7.86 8.03
C GLU A 66 11.16 8.93 7.33
N ARG A 67 10.55 9.70 6.43
CA ARG A 67 11.21 10.81 5.73
C ARG A 67 11.74 11.85 6.74
N ARG A 68 10.92 12.25 7.71
CA ARG A 68 11.32 13.22 8.75
C ARG A 68 12.44 12.67 9.65
N ALA A 69 12.39 11.39 9.99
CA ALA A 69 13.44 10.74 10.77
C ALA A 69 14.78 10.71 10.02
N GLN A 70 14.75 10.43 8.71
CA GLN A 70 15.94 10.46 7.85
C GLN A 70 16.54 11.87 7.74
N GLU A 71 15.70 12.89 7.56
CA GLU A 71 16.13 14.29 7.49
C GLU A 71 16.77 14.76 8.82
N HIS A 72 16.18 14.40 9.95
CA HIS A 72 16.73 14.71 11.27
C HIS A 72 18.10 14.04 11.49
N ASN A 73 18.23 12.76 11.11
CA ASN A 73 19.49 12.03 11.25
C ASN A 73 20.58 12.55 10.30
N ALA A 74 20.22 12.93 9.07
CA ALA A 74 21.15 13.55 8.12
C ALA A 74 21.63 14.93 8.58
N ALA A 75 20.74 15.73 9.19
CA ALA A 75 21.11 17.03 9.75
C ALA A 75 22.03 16.90 10.98
N ALA A 76 21.83 15.87 11.81
CA ALA A 76 22.72 15.58 12.93
C ALA A 76 24.13 15.17 12.45
N ALA A 77 24.22 14.28 11.45
CA ALA A 77 25.50 13.81 10.90
C ALA A 77 26.29 14.88 10.12
N ALA A 78 25.63 15.95 9.64
CA ALA A 78 26.29 17.04 8.93
C ALA A 78 26.87 18.12 9.86
N ASN A 79 26.57 18.06 11.17
CA ASN A 79 27.04 18.99 12.20
C ASN A 79 28.13 18.41 13.12
N GLU A 80 28.59 17.17 12.85
CA GLU A 80 29.77 16.54 13.45
C GLU A 80 30.97 16.62 12.51
#